data_AF-A0A528WYT5-F1
#
_entry.id   AF-A0A528WYT5-F1
#
_cell.length_a   1.000
_cell.length_b   1.000
_cell.length_c   1.000
_cell.angle_alpha   90.00
_cell.angle_beta   90.00
_cell.angle_gamma   90.00
#
_symmetry.space_group_name_H-M   'P 1'
#
loop_
_entity.id
_entity.type
_entity.pdbx_description
1 polymer ?
#
loop_
_entity_poly.entity_id
_entity_poly.type
_entity_poly.pdbx_seq_one_letter_code
_entity_poly.pdbx_strand_id
1 'polypeptide(L)'
;LHFCYEAGPTGYGLCRQLVELGHRCDVVAPSLIPKRPGERVKTNRRDAVTLARLLRAGELTGIWVPDAVHEAVRDLVRVRSSASEDLRKKRQQLLSFLLRHGRVFSGRKNWGPAHARWLAAQKFDHPAQQIVFQDQVDVITDAQNRLERLDA
;
A
#
# COMPACT_ATOMS: atom_id res chain seq x y z
N LEU A 1 -15.59 -32.31 -2.05
CA LEU A 1 -16.34 -31.03 -2.14
C LEU A 1 -15.48 -30.01 -2.86
N HIS A 2 -16.08 -29.03 -3.54
CA HIS A 2 -15.37 -27.94 -4.22
C HIS A 2 -15.82 -26.62 -3.61
N PHE A 3 -14.86 -25.88 -3.07
CA PHE A 3 -15.06 -24.61 -2.40
C PHE A 3 -14.59 -23.45 -3.27
N CYS A 4 -15.18 -22.28 -3.07
CA CYS A 4 -14.61 -21.03 -3.56
C CYS A 4 -14.88 -19.89 -2.59
N TYR A 5 -14.03 -18.86 -2.62
CA TYR A 5 -14.27 -17.61 -1.92
C TYR A 5 -13.60 -16.43 -2.62
N GLU A 6 -14.11 -15.22 -2.37
CA GLU A 6 -13.57 -13.97 -2.89
C GLU A 6 -12.27 -13.61 -2.15
N ALA A 7 -11.22 -13.25 -2.89
CA ALA A 7 -9.97 -12.76 -2.31
C ALA A 7 -10.26 -11.52 -1.45
N GLY A 8 -9.87 -11.60 -0.18
CA GLY A 8 -10.14 -10.58 0.82
C GLY A 8 -8.93 -10.30 1.72
N PRO A 9 -9.08 -9.39 2.69
CA PRO A 9 -7.99 -8.99 3.58
C PRO A 9 -7.53 -10.08 4.54
N THR A 10 -8.28 -11.19 4.64
CA THR A 10 -8.01 -12.31 5.56
C THR A 10 -6.96 -13.30 5.03
N GLY A 11 -6.35 -13.03 3.88
CA GLY A 11 -5.28 -13.84 3.29
C GLY A 11 -5.76 -15.21 2.77
N TYR A 12 -4.84 -16.18 2.74
CA TYR A 12 -5.06 -17.48 2.08
C TYR A 12 -5.09 -18.68 3.04
N GLY A 13 -5.16 -18.44 4.35
CA GLY A 13 -5.18 -19.50 5.37
C GLY A 13 -6.35 -20.48 5.21
N LEU A 14 -7.55 -19.97 4.90
CA LEU A 14 -8.73 -20.81 4.65
C LEU A 14 -8.55 -21.71 3.43
N CYS A 15 -7.99 -21.18 2.33
CA CYS A 15 -7.68 -21.96 1.14
C CYS A 15 -6.72 -23.11 1.47
N ARG A 16 -5.64 -22.83 2.21
CA ARG A 16 -4.67 -23.85 2.62
C ARG A 16 -5.32 -24.93 3.48
N GLN A 17 -6.08 -24.55 4.49
CA GLN A 17 -6.75 -25.51 5.36
C GLN A 17 -7.70 -26.44 4.58
N LEU A 18 -8.48 -25.91 3.63
CA LEU A 18 -9.36 -26.72 2.80
C LEU A 18 -8.58 -27.67 1.89
N VAL A 19 -7.47 -27.22 1.32
CA VAL A 19 -6.59 -28.05 0.50
C VAL A 19 -5.92 -29.15 1.33
N GLU A 20 -5.44 -28.86 2.53
CA GLU A 20 -4.88 -29.84 3.48
C GLU A 20 -5.91 -30.91 3.89
N LEU A 21 -7.18 -30.54 3.99
CA LEU A 21 -8.30 -31.47 4.22
C LEU A 21 -8.69 -32.29 2.96
N GLY A 22 -7.96 -32.16 1.85
CA GLY A 22 -8.21 -32.90 0.62
C GLY A 22 -9.37 -32.34 -0.22
N HIS A 23 -9.69 -31.05 -0.07
CA HIS A 23 -10.73 -30.40 -0.85
C HIS A 23 -10.18 -29.34 -1.79
N ARG A 24 -10.73 -29.30 -3.01
CA ARG A 24 -10.40 -28.23 -3.95
C ARG A 24 -10.99 -26.91 -3.47
N CYS A 25 -10.17 -25.86 -3.45
CA CYS A 25 -10.59 -24.51 -3.11
C CYS A 25 -10.07 -23.51 -4.16
N ASP A 26 -10.99 -22.82 -4.83
CA ASP A 26 -10.65 -21.77 -5.80
C ASP A 26 -10.81 -20.39 -5.16
N VAL A 27 -9.74 -19.59 -5.12
CA VAL A 27 -9.80 -18.19 -4.68
C VAL A 27 -10.07 -17.30 -5.88
N VAL A 28 -11.01 -16.35 -5.78
CA VAL A 28 -11.45 -15.55 -6.92
C VAL A 28 -11.24 -14.06 -6.66
N ALA A 29 -10.64 -13.34 -7.62
CA ALA A 29 -10.50 -11.90 -7.50
C ALA A 29 -11.86 -11.19 -7.62
N PRO A 30 -12.17 -10.19 -6.76
CA PRO A 30 -13.41 -9.39 -6.82
C PRO A 30 -13.76 -8.82 -8.20
N SER A 31 -12.73 -8.50 -8.99
CA SER A 31 -12.82 -7.91 -10.34
C SER A 31 -13.16 -8.93 -11.43
N LEU A 32 -12.97 -10.22 -11.17
CA LEU A 32 -13.26 -11.32 -12.10
C LEU A 32 -14.64 -11.95 -11.86
N ILE A 33 -15.34 -11.54 -10.78
CA ILE A 33 -16.69 -12.02 -10.49
C ILE A 33 -17.69 -11.23 -11.36
N PRO A 34 -18.46 -11.87 -12.24
CA PRO A 34 -19.51 -11.21 -13.00
C PRO A 34 -20.52 -10.54 -12.08
N LYS A 35 -20.80 -9.25 -12.29
CA LYS A 35 -21.78 -8.47 -11.51
C LYS A 35 -22.82 -7.87 -12.43
N ARG A 36 -24.09 -7.98 -12.04
CA ARG A 36 -25.19 -7.36 -12.78
C ARG A 36 -25.25 -5.86 -12.45
N PRO A 37 -25.37 -4.97 -13.45
CA PRO A 37 -25.64 -3.56 -13.20
C PRO A 37 -26.89 -3.38 -12.34
N GLY A 38 -26.82 -2.53 -11.30
CA GLY A 38 -27.95 -2.24 -10.41
C GLY A 38 -28.07 -3.15 -9.18
N GLU A 39 -27.23 -4.19 -9.05
CA GLU A 39 -27.18 -5.02 -7.85
C GLU A 39 -26.44 -4.28 -6.71
N ARG A 40 -27.21 -3.57 -5.87
CA ARG A 40 -26.68 -2.68 -4.81
C ARG A 40 -26.73 -3.28 -3.41
N VAL A 41 -27.44 -4.38 -3.21
CA VAL A 41 -27.61 -5.00 -1.88
C VAL A 41 -26.56 -6.10 -1.69
N LYS A 42 -25.45 -5.75 -1.03
CA LYS A 42 -24.40 -6.70 -0.66
C LYS A 42 -24.72 -7.35 0.68
N THR A 43 -24.82 -8.68 0.71
CA THR A 43 -24.85 -9.45 1.97
C THR A 43 -24.02 -10.71 1.81
N ASN A 44 -23.29 -11.10 2.87
CA ASN A 44 -22.41 -12.27 2.84
C ASN A 44 -23.14 -13.54 2.36
N ARG A 45 -24.41 -13.70 2.73
CA ARG A 45 -25.24 -14.83 2.31
C ARG A 45 -25.51 -14.82 0.80
N ARG A 46 -25.87 -13.67 0.23
CA ARG A 46 -26.11 -13.54 -1.22
C ARG A 46 -24.82 -13.76 -2.00
N ASP A 47 -23.74 -13.15 -1.55
CA ASP A 47 -22.42 -13.28 -2.19
C ASP A 47 -21.97 -14.75 -2.23
N ALA A 48 -22.11 -15.47 -1.11
CA ALA A 48 -21.79 -16.91 -1.04
C ALA A 48 -22.65 -17.76 -1.99
N VAL A 49 -23.95 -17.48 -2.09
CA VAL A 49 -24.85 -18.19 -3.02
C VAL A 49 -24.49 -17.90 -4.47
N THR A 50 -24.17 -16.65 -4.81
CA THR A 50 -23.75 -16.25 -6.15
C THR A 50 -22.43 -16.92 -6.54
N LEU A 51 -21.43 -16.90 -5.65
CA LEU A 51 -20.17 -17.60 -5.85
C LEU A 51 -20.38 -19.11 -6.09
N ALA A 52 -21.21 -19.78 -5.28
CA ALA A 52 -21.51 -21.19 -5.48
C ALA A 52 -22.19 -21.48 -6.83
N ARG A 53 -23.09 -20.61 -7.28
CA ARG A 53 -23.76 -20.73 -8.59
C ARG A 53 -22.78 -20.58 -9.75
N LEU A 54 -21.93 -19.55 -9.70
CA LEU A 54 -20.91 -19.29 -10.72
C LEU A 54 -19.85 -20.40 -10.76
N LEU A 55 -19.44 -20.91 -9.60
CA LEU A 55 -18.51 -22.04 -9.50
C LEU A 55 -19.09 -23.28 -10.19
N ARG A 56 -20.36 -23.60 -9.89
CA ARG A 56 -21.06 -24.74 -10.51
C ARG A 56 -21.20 -24.58 -12.03
N ALA A 57 -21.34 -23.36 -12.52
CA ALA A 57 -21.41 -23.05 -13.95
C ALA A 57 -20.04 -23.07 -14.65
N GLY A 58 -18.93 -23.16 -13.92
CA GLY A 58 -17.59 -23.03 -14.48
C GLY A 58 -17.23 -21.59 -14.88
N GLU A 59 -17.98 -20.60 -14.40
CA GLU A 59 -17.81 -19.17 -14.75
C GLU A 59 -16.80 -18.44 -13.86
N LEU A 60 -16.23 -19.11 -12.85
CA LEU A 60 -15.19 -18.54 -12.00
C LEU A 60 -13.81 -18.93 -12.48
N THR A 61 -12.92 -17.94 -12.58
CA THR A 61 -11.49 -18.16 -12.79
C THR A 61 -10.77 -17.99 -11.46
N GLY A 62 -10.21 -19.09 -10.95
CA GLY A 62 -9.37 -19.06 -9.76
C GLY A 62 -8.07 -18.29 -10.03
N ILE A 63 -7.65 -17.47 -9.06
CA ILE A 63 -6.32 -16.86 -9.06
C ILE A 63 -5.29 -17.81 -8.46
N TRP A 64 -4.03 -17.62 -8.82
CA TRP A 64 -2.94 -18.29 -8.14
C TRP A 64 -2.87 -17.83 -6.67
N VAL A 65 -2.78 -18.81 -5.77
CA VAL A 65 -2.66 -18.60 -4.33
C VAL A 65 -1.19 -18.70 -3.94
N PRO A 66 -0.58 -17.63 -3.39
CA PRO A 66 0.79 -17.67 -2.92
C PRO A 66 0.94 -18.63 -1.73
N ASP A 67 2.07 -19.33 -1.69
CA ASP A 67 2.50 -20.04 -0.48
C ASP A 67 2.99 -19.05 0.59
N ALA A 68 3.32 -19.59 1.77
CA ALA A 68 3.77 -18.80 2.91
C ALA A 68 5.05 -17.99 2.62
N VAL A 69 5.95 -18.49 1.77
CA VAL A 69 7.19 -17.79 1.42
C VAL A 69 6.87 -16.59 0.52
N HIS A 70 6.03 -16.78 -0.49
CA HIS A 70 5.58 -15.70 -1.37
C HIS A 70 4.78 -14.62 -0.63
N GLU A 71 3.96 -15.02 0.36
CA GLU A 71 3.27 -14.06 1.23
C GLU A 71 4.26 -13.23 2.04
N ALA A 72 5.25 -13.86 2.67
CA ALA A 72 6.27 -13.18 3.46
C ALA A 72 7.07 -12.15 2.60
N VAL A 73 7.46 -12.54 1.39
CA VAL A 73 8.14 -11.62 0.45
C VAL A 73 7.21 -10.47 0.03
N ARG A 74 5.92 -10.74 -0.20
CA ARG A 74 4.95 -9.69 -0.53
C ARG A 74 4.76 -8.70 0.61
N ASP A 75 4.81 -9.15 1.86
CA ASP A 75 4.75 -8.26 3.02
C ASP A 75 5.94 -7.31 3.07
N LEU A 76 7.15 -7.78 2.78
CA LEU A 76 8.32 -6.93 2.63
C LEU A 76 8.12 -5.87 1.53
N VAL A 77 7.63 -6.28 0.36
CA VAL A 77 7.34 -5.36 -0.76
C VAL A 77 6.28 -4.32 -0.38
N ARG A 78 5.22 -4.72 0.34
CA ARG A 78 4.17 -3.80 0.82
C ARG A 78 4.73 -2.76 1.78
N VAL A 79 5.54 -3.19 2.76
CA VAL A 79 6.16 -2.29 3.73
C VAL A 79 7.11 -1.30 3.04
N ARG A 80 7.91 -1.78 2.09
CA ARG A 80 8.77 -0.93 1.25
C ARG A 80 7.97 0.10 0.45
N SER A 81 6.89 -0.31 -0.21
CA SER A 81 6.00 0.60 -0.96
C SER A 81 5.43 1.67 -0.04
N SER A 82 4.94 1.28 1.14
CA SER A 82 4.42 2.20 2.15
C SER A 82 5.48 3.20 2.63
N ALA A 83 6.72 2.74 2.89
CA ALA A 83 7.83 3.61 3.28
C ALA A 83 8.18 4.63 2.18
N SER A 84 8.19 4.21 0.91
CA SER A 84 8.43 5.10 -0.23
C SER A 84 7.34 6.17 -0.38
N GLU A 85 6.07 5.78 -0.23
CA GLU A 85 4.95 6.73 -0.24
C GLU A 85 5.01 7.72 0.93
N ASP A 86 5.37 7.25 2.11
CA ASP A 86 5.51 8.06 3.31
C ASP A 86 6.62 9.12 3.16
N LEU A 87 7.80 8.71 2.67
CA LEU A 87 8.88 9.63 2.33
C LEU A 87 8.43 10.69 1.31
N ARG A 88 7.71 10.28 0.27
CA ARG A 88 7.16 11.21 -0.74
C ARG A 88 6.20 12.22 -0.11
N LYS A 89 5.30 11.78 0.77
CA LYS A 89 4.35 12.66 1.47
C LYS A 89 5.07 13.67 2.37
N LYS A 90 6.03 13.23 3.18
CA LYS A 90 6.83 14.10 4.07
C LYS A 90 7.61 15.16 3.29
N ARG A 91 8.24 14.75 2.18
CA ARG A 91 8.91 15.67 1.24
C ARG A 91 7.96 16.74 0.70
N GLN A 92 6.76 16.35 0.30
CA GLN A 92 5.75 17.30 -0.20
C GLN A 92 5.29 18.27 0.89
N GLN A 93 5.14 17.82 2.14
CA GLN A 93 4.78 18.66 3.28
C GLN A 93 5.83 19.74 3.54
N LEU A 94 7.13 19.38 3.55
CA LEU A 94 8.22 20.34 3.70
C LEU A 94 8.25 21.37 2.56
N LEU A 95 8.09 20.93 1.31
CA LEU A 95 8.04 21.86 0.17
C LEU A 95 6.84 22.81 0.27
N SER A 96 5.69 22.33 0.73
CA SER A 96 4.50 23.15 0.93
C SER A 96 4.69 24.18 2.05
N PHE A 97 5.36 23.79 3.15
CA PHE A 97 5.72 24.68 4.23
C PHE A 97 6.66 25.79 3.76
N LEU A 98 7.74 25.42 3.06
CA LEU A 98 8.71 26.37 2.50
C LEU A 98 8.04 27.35 1.51
N LEU A 99 7.17 26.84 0.63
CA LEU A 99 6.43 27.65 -0.34
C LEU A 99 5.53 28.68 0.34
N ARG A 100 4.82 28.30 1.41
CA ARG A 100 3.97 29.23 2.19
C ARG A 100 4.77 30.40 2.76
N HIS A 101 6.06 30.19 3.03
CA HIS A 101 6.97 31.20 3.55
C HIS A 101 7.84 31.85 2.47
N GLY A 102 7.47 31.71 1.19
CA GLY A 102 8.18 32.35 0.06
C GLY A 102 9.56 31.76 -0.23
N ARG A 103 9.91 30.60 0.33
CA ARG A 103 11.23 29.97 0.17
C ARG A 103 11.19 29.01 -1.01
N VAL A 104 11.77 29.43 -2.14
CA VAL A 104 11.82 28.64 -3.37
C VAL A 104 13.27 28.30 -3.71
N PHE A 105 13.53 27.01 -3.90
CA PHE A 105 14.83 26.54 -4.37
C PHE A 105 14.97 26.78 -5.88
N SER A 106 16.01 27.51 -6.29
CA SER A 106 16.29 27.86 -7.71
C SER A 106 17.20 26.86 -8.44
N GLY A 107 17.62 25.78 -7.77
CA GLY A 107 18.47 24.76 -8.39
C GLY A 107 17.70 23.79 -9.29
N ARG A 108 18.44 22.92 -10.00
CA ARG A 108 17.87 22.02 -11.02
C ARG A 108 16.92 20.95 -10.47
N LYS A 109 17.22 20.35 -9.31
CA LYS A 109 16.47 19.21 -8.76
C LYS A 109 16.44 19.24 -7.24
N ASN A 110 15.26 19.03 -6.66
CA ASN A 110 15.08 18.83 -5.22
C ASN A 110 15.67 17.48 -4.77
N TRP A 111 16.00 17.40 -3.49
CA TRP A 111 16.50 16.19 -2.83
C TRP A 111 17.88 15.69 -3.32
N GLY A 112 18.65 16.54 -3.99
CA GLY A 112 20.07 16.32 -4.26
C GLY A 112 20.97 17.07 -3.26
N PRO A 113 22.30 16.89 -3.34
CA PRO A 113 23.25 17.55 -2.42
C PRO A 113 23.14 19.08 -2.39
N ALA A 114 22.82 19.71 -3.53
CA ALA A 114 22.60 21.16 -3.60
C ALA A 114 21.34 21.60 -2.83
N HIS A 115 20.25 20.83 -2.92
CA HIS A 115 19.02 21.10 -2.17
C HIS A 115 19.24 20.88 -0.68
N ALA A 116 19.97 19.83 -0.29
CA ALA A 116 20.32 19.58 1.11
C ALA A 116 21.11 20.75 1.73
N ARG A 117 22.11 21.28 1.01
CA ARG A 117 22.84 22.49 1.45
C ARG A 117 21.94 23.71 1.55
N TRP A 118 21.02 23.89 0.59
CA TRP A 118 20.06 24.98 0.63
C TRP A 118 19.09 24.86 1.82
N LEU A 119 18.58 23.67 2.11
CA LEU A 119 17.75 23.40 3.29
C LEU A 119 18.52 23.73 4.59
N ALA A 120 19.78 23.29 4.71
CA ALA A 120 20.61 23.57 5.89
C ALA A 120 20.84 25.07 6.12
N ALA A 121 20.80 25.89 5.07
CA ALA A 121 20.94 27.34 5.15
C ALA A 121 19.65 28.08 5.53
N GLN A 122 18.49 27.40 5.61
CA GLN A 122 17.23 28.06 5.93
C GLN A 122 17.18 28.46 7.41
N LYS A 123 16.78 29.72 7.65
CA LYS A 123 16.54 30.29 8.97
C LYS A 123 15.23 31.05 8.96
N PHE A 124 14.40 30.81 9.97
CA PHE A 124 13.13 31.50 10.19
C PHE A 124 13.23 32.47 11.36
N ASP A 125 12.61 33.65 11.23
CA ASP A 125 12.67 34.69 12.25
C ASP A 125 11.94 34.28 13.54
N HIS A 126 10.80 33.59 13.38
CA HIS A 126 10.02 33.10 14.52
C HIS A 126 10.50 31.71 14.96
N PRO A 127 10.91 31.51 16.23
CA PRO A 127 11.43 30.23 16.72
C PRO A 127 10.50 29.03 16.48
N ALA A 128 9.19 29.21 16.64
CA ALA A 128 8.23 28.13 16.35
C ALA A 128 8.27 27.65 14.88
N GLN A 129 8.49 28.55 13.91
CA GLN A 129 8.63 28.16 12.51
C GLN A 129 9.95 27.41 12.27
N GLN A 130 11.02 27.82 12.97
CA GLN A 130 12.30 27.11 12.92
C GLN A 130 12.18 25.68 13.48
N ILE A 131 11.43 25.50 14.57
CA ILE A 131 11.16 24.18 15.16
C ILE A 131 10.40 23.30 14.16
N VAL A 132 9.31 23.81 13.58
CA VAL A 132 8.52 23.07 12.57
C VAL A 132 9.37 22.69 11.36
N PHE A 133 10.22 23.61 10.88
CA PHE A 133 11.14 23.33 9.79
C PHE A 133 12.10 22.19 10.12
N GLN A 134 12.72 22.24 11.30
CA GLN A 134 13.69 21.24 11.72
C GLN A 134 13.03 19.86 11.88
N ASP A 135 11.88 19.79 12.55
CA ASP A 135 11.08 18.56 12.70
C ASP A 135 10.79 17.92 11.33
N GLN A 136 10.35 18.71 10.34
CA GLN A 136 10.07 18.18 9.00
C GLN A 136 11.32 17.65 8.28
N VAL A 137 12.48 18.29 8.46
CA VAL A 137 13.75 17.81 7.91
C VAL A 137 14.17 16.50 8.57
N ASP A 138 14.05 16.40 9.89
CA ASP A 138 14.41 15.21 10.66
C ASP A 138 13.50 14.03 10.29
N VAL A 139 12.19 14.27 10.22
CA VAL A 139 11.19 13.27 9.82
C VAL A 139 11.41 12.75 8.39
N ILE A 140 11.88 13.58 7.46
CA ILE A 140 12.27 13.14 6.11
C ILE A 140 13.52 12.27 6.17
N THR A 141 14.49 12.63 7.00
CA THR A 141 15.74 11.88 7.19
C THR A 141 15.45 10.49 7.76
N ASP A 142 14.58 10.40 8.77
CA ASP A 142 14.14 9.13 9.34
C ASP A 142 13.38 8.26 8.34
N ALA A 143 12.52 8.87 7.52
CA ALA A 143 11.79 8.15 6.47
C ALA A 143 12.72 7.64 5.36
N GLN A 144 13.75 8.40 5.00
CA GLN A 144 14.78 7.99 4.05
C GLN A 144 15.60 6.82 4.61
N ASN A 145 16.09 6.94 5.86
CA ASN A 145 16.82 5.87 6.56
C ASN A 145 15.97 4.60 6.68
N ARG A 146 14.66 4.74 6.95
CA ARG A 146 13.73 3.60 7.00
C ARG A 146 13.62 2.91 5.64
N LEU A 147 13.53 3.66 4.55
CA LEU A 147 13.46 3.09 3.21
C LEU A 147 14.75 2.36 2.84
N GLU A 148 15.92 2.96 3.13
CA GLU A 148 17.23 2.35 2.88
C GLU A 148 17.41 1.03 3.65
N ARG A 149 16.94 0.94 4.90
CA ARG A 149 16.94 -0.31 5.66
C ARG A 149 16.07 -1.42 5.05
N LEU A 150 15.04 -1.05 4.28
CA LEU A 150 14.16 -2.01 3.59
C LEU A 150 14.67 -2.38 2.19
N ASP A 151 15.63 -1.63 1.65
CA ASP A 151 16.29 -1.89 0.37
C ASP A 151 17.59 -2.72 0.52
N ALA A 152 18.14 -2.81 1.74
CA ALA A 152 19.34 -3.59 2.09
C ALA A 152 19.05 -5.09 2.24
#